data_AF-A0A4U1EER8-F1
#
_entry.id   AF-A0A4U1EER8-F1
#
_cell.length_a   1.000
_cell.length_b   1.000
_cell.length_c   1.000
_cell.angle_alpha   90.00
_cell.angle_beta   90.00
_cell.angle_gamma   90.00
#
_symmetry.space_group_name_H-M   'P 1'
#
loop_
_entity.id
_entity.type
_entity.pdbx_description
1 polymer ?
#
loop_
_entity_poly.entity_id
_entity_poly.type
_entity_poly.pdbx_seq_one_letter_code
_entity_poly.pdbx_strand_id
1 'polypeptide(L)'
;MTIAKPKSIISYLRLCKNNIIEPSGFRQKHHKHEWVPTENSVGTVGISNFAQEALGVVVYCSLPEVETKLNKQEEFGALESVKASSELYSPLSEVTEISEALAENPGLVNKSCYEDGWLIKMTLSNSSELDDLMSEGVYEKYIKSIE
;
A
#
# COMPACT_ATOMS: atom_id res chain seq x y z
N MET A 1 -26.59 12.99 2.08
CA MET A 1 -26.25 12.40 3.38
C MET A 1 -24.77 12.03 3.30
N THR A 2 -23.89 12.81 3.92
CA THR A 2 -22.45 12.60 3.82
C THR A 2 -22.09 11.38 4.65
N ILE A 3 -21.78 10.26 4.00
CA ILE A 3 -21.22 9.09 4.69
C ILE A 3 -19.88 9.54 5.27
N ALA A 4 -19.71 9.43 6.59
CA ALA A 4 -18.43 9.73 7.22
C ALA A 4 -17.33 8.85 6.62
N LYS A 5 -16.16 9.43 6.35
CA LYS A 5 -15.02 8.67 5.81
C LYS A 5 -14.69 7.50 6.76
N PRO A 6 -14.44 6.28 6.25
CA PRO A 6 -14.10 5.14 7.09
C PRO A 6 -12.82 5.40 7.89
N LYS A 7 -12.80 4.88 9.13
CA LYS A 7 -11.73 5.13 10.11
C LYS A 7 -10.51 4.19 9.96
N SER A 8 -10.59 3.14 9.13
CA SER A 8 -9.48 2.24 8.85
C SER A 8 -9.56 1.68 7.43
N ILE A 9 -8.44 1.18 6.91
CA ILE A 9 -8.37 0.56 5.58
C ILE A 9 -9.30 -0.66 5.52
N ILE A 10 -9.31 -1.51 6.55
CA ILE A 10 -10.20 -2.68 6.62
C ILE A 10 -11.68 -2.24 6.53
N SER A 11 -12.05 -1.19 7.26
CA SER A 11 -13.40 -0.63 7.21
C SER A 11 -13.73 -0.12 5.81
N TYR A 12 -12.79 0.57 5.16
CA TYR A 12 -12.94 1.04 3.79
C TYR A 12 -13.16 -0.12 2.81
N LEU A 13 -12.27 -1.14 2.82
CA LEU A 13 -12.35 -2.31 1.95
C LEU A 13 -13.67 -3.05 2.12
N ARG A 14 -14.14 -3.19 3.37
CA ARG A 14 -15.45 -3.78 3.67
C ARG A 14 -16.61 -2.97 3.08
N LEU A 15 -16.55 -1.64 3.15
CA LEU A 15 -17.60 -0.78 2.58
C LEU A 15 -17.59 -0.82 1.05
N CYS A 16 -16.42 -0.85 0.41
CA CYS A 16 -16.31 -1.04 -1.04
C CYS A 16 -16.88 -2.38 -1.49
N LYS A 17 -16.54 -3.49 -0.82
CA LYS A 17 -17.08 -4.83 -1.12
C LYS A 17 -18.61 -4.90 -1.01
N ASN A 18 -19.20 -4.12 -0.11
CA ASN A 18 -20.64 -4.05 0.06
C ASN A 18 -21.32 -2.98 -0.82
N ASN A 19 -20.58 -2.35 -1.75
CA ASN A 19 -21.05 -1.25 -2.60
C ASN A 19 -21.63 -0.06 -1.82
N ILE A 20 -21.09 0.23 -0.63
CA ILE A 20 -21.58 1.31 0.26
C ILE A 20 -20.86 2.65 -0.01
N ILE A 21 -19.59 2.61 -0.41
CA ILE A 21 -18.80 3.81 -0.75
C ILE A 21 -18.10 3.64 -2.10
N GLU A 22 -17.94 4.74 -2.82
CA GLU A 22 -17.14 4.80 -4.04
C GLU A 22 -15.66 4.53 -3.71
N PRO A 23 -14.93 3.79 -4.58
CA PRO A 23 -13.57 3.34 -4.31
C PRO A 23 -12.51 4.45 -4.50
N SER A 24 -12.82 5.70 -4.18
CA SER A 24 -11.99 6.88 -4.49
C SER A 24 -10.87 7.19 -3.49
N GLY A 25 -10.95 6.70 -2.25
CA GLY A 25 -10.01 7.03 -1.16
C GLY A 25 -8.83 6.07 -1.00
N PHE A 26 -8.99 4.82 -1.41
CA PHE A 26 -7.98 3.77 -1.41
C PHE A 26 -7.64 3.43 -2.84
N ARG A 27 -6.35 3.51 -3.18
CA ARG A 27 -5.86 3.19 -4.51
C ARG A 27 -4.79 2.11 -4.42
N GLN A 28 -4.74 1.25 -5.42
CA GLN A 28 -3.75 0.19 -5.55
C GLN A 28 -2.96 0.34 -6.85
N LYS A 29 -1.68 0.02 -6.82
CA LYS A 29 -0.82 0.09 -8.00
C LYS A 29 -1.02 -1.16 -8.87
N HIS A 30 -1.39 -0.95 -10.13
CA HIS A 30 -1.93 -1.98 -11.04
C HIS A 30 -1.12 -3.28 -11.09
N HIS A 31 0.20 -3.24 -11.00
CA HIS A 31 1.05 -4.41 -11.26
C HIS A 31 2.07 -4.72 -10.14
N LYS A 32 2.18 -3.86 -9.12
CA LYS A 32 3.09 -4.08 -7.98
C LYS A 32 2.35 -4.52 -6.71
N HIS A 33 1.02 -4.56 -6.74
CA HIS A 33 0.20 -5.01 -5.62
C HIS A 33 0.41 -4.22 -4.32
N GLU A 34 0.86 -2.97 -4.46
CA GLU A 34 1.00 -1.98 -3.40
C GLU A 34 -0.29 -1.18 -3.27
N TRP A 35 -0.63 -0.75 -2.06
CA TRP A 35 -1.77 0.11 -1.79
C TRP A 35 -1.33 1.48 -1.27
N VAL A 36 -2.17 2.50 -1.50
CA VAL A 36 -1.96 3.90 -1.12
C VAL A 36 -3.27 4.61 -0.74
N PRO A 37 -3.84 4.44 0.48
CA PRO A 37 -4.83 5.36 0.98
C PRO A 37 -4.22 6.75 1.14
N THR A 38 -5.02 7.76 0.84
CA THR A 38 -4.60 9.15 0.95
C THR A 38 -5.49 9.92 1.92
N GLU A 39 -4.85 10.65 2.83
CA GLU A 39 -5.50 11.57 3.74
C GLU A 39 -4.68 12.86 3.81
N ASN A 40 -5.32 14.01 3.58
CA ASN A 40 -4.70 15.34 3.66
C ASN A 40 -3.34 15.45 2.92
N SER A 41 -3.28 14.92 1.68
CA SER A 41 -2.07 14.89 0.84
C SER A 41 -0.93 13.99 1.35
N VAL A 42 -1.20 13.11 2.31
CA VAL A 42 -0.30 12.05 2.78
C VAL A 42 -0.83 10.71 2.29
N GLY A 43 0.00 9.98 1.55
CA GLY A 43 -0.23 8.58 1.18
C GLY A 43 0.48 7.65 2.16
N THR A 44 -0.23 6.68 2.72
CA THR A 44 0.41 5.56 3.43
C THR A 44 0.64 4.44 2.43
N VAL A 45 1.79 3.78 2.41
CA VAL A 45 2.10 2.72 1.43
C VAL A 45 2.26 1.38 2.16
N GLY A 46 1.71 0.33 1.58
CA GLY A 46 1.96 -1.05 1.99
C GLY A 46 1.66 -2.03 0.86
N ILE A 47 1.73 -3.34 1.14
CA ILE A 47 1.41 -4.37 0.15
C ILE A 47 0.06 -5.03 0.43
N SER A 48 -0.63 -5.44 -0.63
CA SER A 48 -1.94 -6.11 -0.55
C SER A 48 -1.85 -7.50 0.07
N ASN A 49 -3.01 -8.04 0.46
CA ASN A 49 -3.12 -9.43 0.90
C ASN A 49 -2.63 -10.42 -0.18
N PHE A 50 -2.94 -10.14 -1.44
CA PHE A 50 -2.50 -10.97 -2.56
C PHE A 50 -0.96 -11.04 -2.63
N ALA A 51 -0.29 -9.89 -2.49
CA ALA A 51 1.17 -9.82 -2.51
C ALA A 51 1.82 -10.58 -1.34
N GLN A 52 1.31 -10.40 -0.12
CA GLN A 52 1.92 -11.05 1.04
C GLN A 52 1.72 -12.57 1.01
N GLU A 53 0.58 -13.05 0.49
CA GLU A 53 0.34 -14.49 0.30
C GLU A 53 1.31 -15.08 -0.73
N ALA A 54 1.53 -14.37 -1.84
CA ALA A 54 2.46 -14.77 -2.88
C ALA A 54 3.93 -14.77 -2.40
N LEU A 55 4.31 -13.78 -1.60
CA LEU A 55 5.65 -13.71 -0.97
C LEU A 55 5.86 -14.83 0.05
N GLY A 56 4.83 -15.17 0.83
CA GLY A 56 4.95 -16.06 1.98
C GLY A 56 5.45 -15.34 3.23
N VAL A 57 6.05 -16.10 4.17
CA VAL A 57 6.43 -15.56 5.49
C VAL A 57 7.57 -14.56 5.36
N VAL A 58 7.25 -13.27 5.54
CA VAL A 58 8.19 -12.16 5.50
C VAL A 58 9.08 -12.21 6.73
N VAL A 59 10.38 -12.13 6.49
CA VAL A 59 11.43 -12.21 7.52
C VAL A 59 12.31 -10.96 7.57
N TYR A 60 12.24 -10.10 6.55
CA TYR A 60 13.01 -8.87 6.51
C TYR A 60 12.33 -7.80 5.64
N CYS A 61 12.44 -6.55 6.05
CA CYS A 61 11.96 -5.38 5.33
C CYS A 61 13.12 -4.38 5.18
N SER A 62 13.54 -4.11 3.95
CA SER A 62 14.45 -3.01 3.62
C SER A 62 13.61 -1.79 3.27
N LEU A 63 13.72 -0.73 4.06
CA LEU A 63 12.98 0.53 3.91
C LEU A 63 13.97 1.70 3.74
N PRO A 64 13.55 2.79 3.08
CA PRO A 64 14.42 3.95 2.83
C PRO A 64 14.58 4.78 4.11
N GLU A 65 15.42 5.81 4.05
CA GLU A 65 15.49 6.81 5.11
C GLU A 65 14.32 7.81 4.98
N VAL A 66 13.91 8.40 6.10
CA VAL A 66 12.97 9.53 6.08
C VAL A 66 13.61 10.70 5.32
N GLU A 67 12.80 11.50 4.63
CA GLU A 67 13.23 12.59 3.73
C GLU A 67 13.88 12.13 2.41
N THR A 68 13.92 10.81 2.15
CA THR A 68 14.33 10.31 0.83
C THR A 68 13.37 10.83 -0.24
N LYS A 69 13.92 11.54 -1.23
CA LYS A 69 13.19 11.97 -2.42
C LYS A 69 13.25 10.86 -3.46
N LEU A 70 12.09 10.42 -3.91
CA LEU A 70 11.92 9.31 -4.85
C LEU A 70 11.16 9.82 -6.07
N ASN A 71 11.52 9.35 -7.24
CA ASN A 71 10.66 9.48 -8.41
C ASN A 71 9.58 8.40 -8.38
N LYS A 72 8.47 8.64 -9.07
CA LYS A 72 7.47 7.60 -9.30
C LYS A 72 8.12 6.41 -9.99
N GLN A 73 7.81 5.19 -9.53
CA GLN A 73 8.43 3.94 -9.97
C GLN A 73 9.92 3.80 -9.63
N GLU A 74 10.50 4.66 -8.80
CA GLU A 74 11.84 4.44 -8.26
C GLU A 74 11.79 3.35 -7.19
N GLU A 75 12.74 2.43 -7.21
CA GLU A 75 12.87 1.42 -6.15
C GLU A 75 13.22 2.11 -4.82
N PHE A 76 12.50 1.78 -3.75
CA PHE A 76 12.75 2.37 -2.42
C PHE A 76 13.17 1.35 -1.38
N GLY A 77 13.04 0.06 -1.69
CA GLY A 77 13.21 -1.00 -0.70
C GLY A 77 12.84 -2.37 -1.24
N ALA A 78 12.83 -3.35 -0.34
CA ALA A 78 12.50 -4.73 -0.67
C ALA A 78 11.90 -5.46 0.53
N LEU A 79 11.03 -6.44 0.26
CA LEU A 79 10.54 -7.41 1.23
C LEU A 79 11.17 -8.76 0.94
N GLU A 80 11.76 -9.38 1.95
CA GLU A 80 12.31 -10.72 1.85
C GLU A 80 11.51 -11.70 2.69
N SER A 81 11.25 -12.86 2.11
CA SER A 81 10.60 -13.98 2.75
C SER A 81 11.53 -15.20 2.72
N VAL A 82 11.12 -16.28 3.40
CA VAL A 82 11.85 -17.56 3.32
C VAL A 82 11.79 -18.22 1.93
N LYS A 83 11.00 -17.67 0.99
CA LYS A 83 10.75 -18.24 -0.34
C LYS A 83 11.14 -17.32 -1.50
N ALA A 84 11.06 -16.01 -1.31
CA ALA A 84 11.16 -15.02 -2.37
C ALA A 84 11.65 -13.68 -1.83
N SER A 85 12.07 -12.80 -2.74
CA SER A 85 12.28 -11.38 -2.49
C SER A 85 11.47 -10.57 -3.49
N SER A 86 10.90 -9.45 -3.05
CA SER A 86 10.18 -8.51 -3.91
C SER A 86 10.71 -7.10 -3.67
N GLU A 87 11.17 -6.48 -4.73
CA GLU A 87 11.46 -5.05 -4.80
C GLU A 87 10.17 -4.24 -4.62
N LEU A 88 10.28 -3.08 -3.97
CA LEU A 88 9.21 -2.14 -3.68
C LEU A 88 9.45 -0.84 -4.44
N TYR A 89 8.41 -0.31 -5.06
CA TYR A 89 8.54 0.79 -6.01
C TYR A 89 7.66 1.97 -5.63
N SER A 90 8.25 3.16 -5.59
CA SER A 90 7.58 4.34 -5.07
C SER A 90 6.32 4.68 -5.88
N PRO A 91 5.17 4.87 -5.21
CA PRO A 91 3.98 5.39 -5.87
C PRO A 91 3.98 6.93 -5.95
N LEU A 92 4.69 7.60 -5.03
CA LEU A 92 4.67 9.05 -4.80
C LEU A 92 6.10 9.62 -4.71
N SER A 93 6.26 10.87 -4.28
CA SER A 93 7.51 11.63 -4.49
C SER A 93 8.45 11.74 -3.28
N GLU A 94 7.96 11.77 -2.05
CA GLU A 94 8.81 12.06 -0.88
C GLU A 94 8.39 11.24 0.33
N VAL A 95 9.36 10.59 0.99
CA VAL A 95 9.15 9.79 2.20
C VAL A 95 9.11 10.70 3.42
N THR A 96 8.04 10.61 4.21
CA THR A 96 7.86 11.39 5.44
C THR A 96 7.90 10.54 6.70
N GLU A 97 7.68 9.23 6.59
CA GLU A 97 7.71 8.31 7.73
C GLU A 97 8.02 6.89 7.26
N ILE A 98 8.65 6.10 8.10
CA ILE A 98 8.85 4.65 7.89
C ILE A 98 8.27 3.87 9.07
N SER A 99 7.84 2.63 8.82
CA SER A 99 7.31 1.77 9.87
C SER A 99 8.41 1.12 10.69
N GLU A 100 8.79 1.77 11.79
CA GLU A 100 9.81 1.26 12.73
C GLU A 100 9.44 -0.11 13.31
N ALA A 101 8.13 -0.40 13.42
CA ALA A 101 7.63 -1.68 13.91
C ALA A 101 8.09 -2.88 13.06
N LEU A 102 8.38 -2.67 11.78
CA LEU A 102 8.83 -3.73 10.87
C LEU A 102 10.30 -4.11 11.06
N ALA A 103 11.11 -3.27 11.71
CA ALA A 103 12.47 -3.62 12.09
C ALA A 103 12.50 -4.73 13.15
N GLU A 104 11.54 -4.72 14.08
CA GLU A 104 11.42 -5.72 15.14
C GLU A 104 10.49 -6.87 14.76
N ASN A 105 9.45 -6.60 13.96
CA ASN A 105 8.40 -7.56 13.64
C ASN A 105 7.97 -7.49 12.16
N PRO A 106 8.81 -7.97 11.23
CA PRO A 106 8.50 -7.99 9.80
C PRO A 106 7.24 -8.83 9.47
N GLY A 107 6.88 -9.78 10.33
CA GLY A 107 5.66 -10.59 10.20
C GLY A 107 4.34 -9.80 10.30
N LEU A 108 4.38 -8.52 10.70
CA LEU A 108 3.22 -7.63 10.60
C LEU A 108 2.74 -7.45 9.16
N VAL A 109 3.64 -7.53 8.18
CA VAL A 109 3.28 -7.53 6.76
C VAL A 109 2.33 -8.68 6.43
N ASN A 110 2.54 -9.87 7.00
CA ASN A 110 1.62 -11.00 6.78
C ASN A 110 0.35 -10.90 7.63
N LYS A 111 0.44 -10.43 8.88
CA LYS A 111 -0.67 -10.47 9.85
C LYS A 111 -1.64 -9.29 9.73
N SER A 112 -1.15 -8.14 9.29
CA SER A 112 -1.82 -6.84 9.39
C SER A 112 -1.50 -5.97 8.17
N CYS A 113 -1.45 -6.56 6.96
CA CYS A 113 -0.99 -5.90 5.72
C CYS A 113 -1.68 -4.57 5.37
N TYR A 114 -2.88 -4.30 5.91
CA TYR A 114 -3.65 -3.07 5.71
C TYR A 114 -3.75 -2.19 6.96
N GLU A 115 -3.09 -2.54 8.05
CA GLU A 115 -3.07 -1.75 9.29
C GLU A 115 -1.63 -1.63 9.77
N ASP A 116 -1.15 -2.51 10.65
CA ASP A 116 0.19 -2.40 11.26
C ASP A 116 1.34 -2.78 10.31
N GLY A 117 1.03 -3.43 9.18
CA GLY A 117 1.97 -3.85 8.14
C GLY A 117 2.24 -2.80 7.07
N TRP A 118 1.94 -1.52 7.33
CA TRP A 118 2.33 -0.41 6.45
C TRP A 118 3.85 -0.26 6.42
N LEU A 119 4.38 0.23 5.29
CA LEU A 119 5.82 0.30 5.01
C LEU A 119 6.36 1.72 5.21
N ILE A 120 5.79 2.68 4.48
CA ILE A 120 6.22 4.08 4.47
C ILE A 120 5.00 5.01 4.41
N LYS A 121 5.15 6.26 4.83
CA LYS A 121 4.25 7.36 4.47
C LYS A 121 4.97 8.34 3.59
N MET A 122 4.19 8.95 2.71
CA MET A 122 4.72 9.82 1.67
C MET A 122 3.81 11.01 1.42
N THR A 123 4.38 12.14 0.99
CA THR A 123 3.61 13.29 0.51
C THR A 123 3.40 13.20 -1.00
N LEU A 124 2.23 13.67 -1.45
CA LEU A 124 1.97 13.90 -2.86
C LEU A 124 2.59 15.24 -3.27
N SER A 125 3.42 15.27 -4.31
CA SER A 125 3.85 16.55 -4.88
C SER A 125 2.71 17.21 -5.68
N ASN A 126 1.84 16.40 -6.28
CA ASN A 126 0.64 16.82 -6.98
C ASN A 126 -0.43 15.72 -7.00
N SER A 127 -1.70 16.08 -7.26
CA SER A 127 -2.80 15.12 -7.27
C SER A 127 -2.76 14.13 -8.44
N SER A 128 -2.11 14.46 -9.56
CA SER A 128 -2.02 13.58 -10.73
C SER A 128 -1.14 12.34 -10.51
N GLU A 129 -0.34 12.30 -9.44
CA GLU A 129 0.39 11.08 -9.05
C GLU A 129 -0.55 9.89 -8.82
N LEU A 130 -1.80 10.15 -8.43
CA LEU A 130 -2.84 9.15 -8.17
C LEU A 130 -3.55 8.64 -9.42
N ASP A 131 -3.37 9.27 -10.59
CA ASP A 131 -4.14 8.96 -11.81
C ASP A 131 -3.80 7.57 -12.36
N ASP A 132 -2.56 7.10 -12.15
CA ASP A 132 -2.11 5.77 -12.58
C ASP A 132 -2.43 4.66 -11.56
N LEU A 133 -3.04 5.01 -10.42
CA LEU A 133 -3.41 4.03 -9.41
C LEU A 133 -4.85 3.57 -9.61
N MET A 134 -5.03 2.27 -9.54
CA MET A 134 -6.34 1.62 -9.65
C MET A 134 -7.17 1.89 -8.41
N SER A 135 -8.46 2.13 -8.59
CA SER A 135 -9.39 2.07 -7.46
C SER A 135 -9.55 0.62 -6.98
N GLU A 136 -10.01 0.43 -5.74
CA GLU A 136 -10.20 -0.91 -5.18
C GLU A 136 -11.03 -1.84 -6.09
N GLY A 137 -12.17 -1.34 -6.59
CA GLY A 137 -13.04 -2.14 -7.45
C GLY A 137 -12.41 -2.49 -8.81
N VAL A 138 -11.45 -1.70 -9.30
CA VAL A 138 -10.70 -2.04 -10.51
C VAL A 138 -9.61 -3.07 -10.19
N TYR A 139 -8.93 -2.93 -9.06
CA TYR A 139 -7.93 -3.89 -8.61
C TYR A 139 -8.52 -5.28 -8.35
N GLU A 140 -9.69 -5.37 -7.71
CA GLU A 140 -10.38 -6.65 -7.50
C GLU A 140 -10.67 -7.38 -8.82
N LYS A 141 -11.04 -6.64 -9.88
CA LYS A 141 -11.26 -7.21 -11.22
C LYS A 141 -9.96 -7.66 -11.85
N TYR A 142 -8.88 -6.90 -11.66
CA TYR A 142 -7.56 -7.25 -12.16
C TYR A 142 -7.04 -8.53 -11.52
N ILE A 143 -7.12 -8.68 -10.20
CA ILE A 143 -6.69 -9.92 -9.51
C ILE A 143 -7.46 -11.14 -10.04
N LYS A 144 -8.78 -11.03 -10.18
CA LYS A 144 -9.62 -12.10 -10.76
C LYS A 144 -9.27 -12.45 -12.22
N SER A 145 -8.57 -11.57 -12.93
CA SER A 145 -8.17 -11.80 -14.33
C SER A 145 -6.80 -12.48 -14.47
N ILE A 146 -6.02 -12.53 -13.38
CA ILE A 146 -4.69 -13.14 -13.34
C ILE A 146 -4.64 -14.42 -12.48
N GLU A 147 -5.74 -14.75 -11.80
CA GLU A 147 -6.03 -16.08 -11.24
C GLU A 147 -6.41 -17.08 -12.33
#